data_AF-A0A2X3KG98-F1
#
_entry.id   AF-A0A2X3KG98-F1
#
_cell.length_a   1.000
_cell.length_b   1.000
_cell.length_c   1.000
_cell.angle_alpha   90.00
_cell.angle_beta   90.00
_cell.angle_gamma   90.00
#
_symmetry.space_group_name_H-M   'P 1'
#
loop_
_entity.id
_entity.type
_entity.pdbx_description
1 polymer ?
#
loop_
_entity_poly.entity_id
_entity_poly.type
_entity_poly.pdbx_seq_one_letter_code
_entity_poly.pdbx_strand_id
1 'polypeptide(L)'
;MAFKHYDVVRAASPSDLAEKLTHKLKEGWQPFGSPVAITPYTLMQAIAAEGDVVVSGATEPDWFYVVVLAGQSNGMAYGEGLPLPDSYDAPDPRIKQLARRSTVTPGGESCTYNDIIPADHCLHDVQDMSTLNHPKADLSKGQYGCVGQGLHIAKKLLPYIRITRGSCWYHAVVVVRHSPRARRGHSVRTRGQPGFGALGGG
;
A
#
# COMPACT_ATOMS: atom_id res chain seq x y z
N MET A 1 9.64 -2.11 33.84
CA MET A 1 8.93 -2.64 32.65
C MET A 1 7.61 -1.92 32.57
N ALA A 2 7.34 -1.23 31.47
CA ALA A 2 6.17 -0.38 31.32
C ALA A 2 5.42 -0.81 30.05
N PHE A 3 4.33 -1.55 30.23
CA PHE A 3 3.48 -1.94 29.11
C PHE A 3 2.85 -0.71 28.46
N LYS A 4 3.01 -0.57 27.14
CA LYS A 4 2.47 0.56 26.36
C LYS A 4 1.09 0.26 25.78
N HIS A 5 0.75 -1.01 25.63
CA HIS A 5 -0.50 -1.46 25.01
C HIS A 5 -1.23 -2.43 25.95
N TYR A 6 -2.54 -2.21 26.08
CA TYR A 6 -3.45 -3.03 26.87
C TYR A 6 -4.66 -3.40 26.00
N ASP A 7 -5.06 -4.67 26.04
CA ASP A 7 -6.26 -5.17 25.37
C ASP A 7 -6.95 -6.24 26.24
N VAL A 8 -8.16 -6.62 25.89
CA VAL A 8 -8.97 -7.60 26.64
C VAL A 8 -9.51 -8.66 25.68
N VAL A 9 -9.12 -9.91 25.91
CA VAL A 9 -9.68 -11.06 25.21
C VAL A 9 -10.98 -11.45 25.88
N ARG A 10 -12.06 -11.60 25.09
CA ARG A 10 -13.37 -12.06 25.56
C ARG A 10 -13.77 -13.36 24.88
N ALA A 11 -14.31 -14.29 25.65
CA ALA A 11 -14.73 -15.61 25.18
C ALA A 11 -16.00 -16.08 25.90
N ALA A 12 -16.77 -16.92 25.22
CA ALA A 12 -18.00 -17.50 25.76
C ALA A 12 -17.74 -18.80 26.55
N SER A 13 -16.59 -19.44 26.32
CA SER A 13 -16.17 -20.69 26.96
C SER A 13 -14.67 -20.66 27.34
N PRO A 14 -14.22 -21.52 28.27
CA PRO A 14 -12.80 -21.66 28.60
C PRO A 14 -11.92 -22.10 27.42
N SER A 15 -12.44 -22.98 26.54
CA SER A 15 -11.72 -23.44 25.34
C SER A 15 -11.53 -22.30 24.35
N ASP A 16 -12.58 -21.53 24.08
CA ASP A 16 -12.53 -20.37 23.17
C ASP A 16 -11.56 -19.31 23.71
N LEU A 17 -11.48 -19.16 25.04
CA LEU A 17 -10.53 -18.25 25.65
C LEU A 17 -9.08 -18.71 25.41
N ALA A 18 -8.80 -20.00 25.60
CA ALA A 18 -7.48 -20.57 25.41
C ALA A 18 -6.99 -20.44 23.95
N GLU A 19 -7.87 -20.68 22.98
CA GLU A 19 -7.55 -20.50 21.55
C GLU A 19 -7.24 -19.04 21.22
N LYS A 20 -8.07 -18.10 21.67
CA LYS A 20 -7.82 -16.67 21.44
C LYS A 20 -6.56 -16.18 22.16
N LEU A 21 -6.28 -16.70 23.35
CA LEU A 21 -5.09 -16.35 24.11
C LEU A 21 -3.82 -16.87 23.43
N THR A 22 -3.84 -18.11 22.93
CA THR A 22 -2.69 -18.69 22.22
C THR A 22 -2.38 -17.95 20.92
N HIS A 23 -3.38 -17.42 20.22
CA HIS A 23 -3.15 -16.53 19.08
C HIS A 23 -2.47 -15.22 19.50
N LYS A 24 -2.96 -14.59 20.58
CA LYS A 24 -2.40 -13.34 21.10
C LYS A 24 -0.99 -13.50 21.66
N LEU A 25 -0.69 -14.65 22.27
CA LEU A 25 0.67 -15.00 22.71
C LEU A 25 1.65 -15.07 21.53
N LYS A 26 1.22 -15.58 20.36
CA LYS A 26 2.04 -15.58 19.13
C LYS A 26 2.28 -14.18 18.57
N GLU A 27 1.35 -13.26 18.78
CA GLU A 27 1.47 -11.83 18.44
C GLU A 27 2.33 -11.03 19.45
N GLY A 28 2.96 -11.70 20.42
CA GLY A 28 3.82 -11.04 21.42
C GLY A 28 3.06 -10.36 22.56
N TRP A 29 1.76 -10.62 22.70
CA TRP A 29 1.00 -10.23 23.89
C TRP A 29 1.26 -11.19 25.03
N GLN A 30 1.15 -10.71 26.26
CA GLN A 30 1.24 -11.52 27.46
C GLN A 30 0.01 -11.33 28.36
N PRO A 31 -0.48 -12.39 29.00
CA PRO A 31 -1.59 -12.29 29.94
C PRO A 31 -1.19 -11.42 31.13
N PHE A 32 -2.06 -10.47 31.44
CA PHE A 32 -1.91 -9.59 32.59
C PHE A 32 -2.91 -10.00 33.67
N GLY A 33 -2.42 -10.64 34.72
CA GLY A 33 -3.25 -11.18 35.80
C GLY A 33 -4.07 -12.41 35.40
N SER A 34 -5.05 -12.76 36.24
CA SER A 34 -5.90 -13.95 36.07
C SER A 34 -7.19 -13.64 35.29
N PRO A 35 -7.78 -14.65 34.60
CA PRO A 35 -9.04 -14.46 33.90
C PRO A 35 -10.19 -14.16 34.86
N VAL A 36 -11.10 -13.28 34.45
CA VAL A 36 -12.30 -12.90 35.21
C VAL A 36 -13.55 -13.38 34.48
N ALA A 37 -14.42 -14.10 35.20
CA ALA A 37 -15.76 -14.41 34.74
C ALA A 37 -16.70 -13.26 35.12
N ILE A 38 -17.23 -12.52 34.13
CA ILE A 38 -18.11 -11.37 34.39
C ILE A 38 -19.59 -11.79 34.36
N THR A 39 -19.94 -12.75 33.51
CA THR A 39 -21.28 -13.34 33.42
C THR A 39 -21.14 -14.85 33.19
N PRO A 40 -22.21 -15.66 33.33
CA PRO A 40 -22.14 -17.13 33.18
C PRO A 40 -21.58 -17.60 31.84
N TYR A 41 -21.57 -16.72 30.83
CA TYR A 41 -21.16 -16.99 29.46
C TYR A 41 -20.14 -15.96 28.95
N THR A 42 -19.39 -15.28 29.83
CA THR A 42 -18.36 -14.34 29.39
C THR A 42 -17.14 -14.39 30.30
N LEU A 43 -16.08 -15.00 29.77
CA LEU A 43 -14.74 -14.97 30.33
C LEU A 43 -13.95 -13.84 29.69
N MET A 44 -13.18 -13.12 30.51
CA MET A 44 -12.29 -12.07 30.06
C MET A 44 -10.88 -12.29 30.58
N GLN A 45 -9.88 -12.09 29.73
CA GLN A 45 -8.47 -12.07 30.12
C GLN A 45 -7.86 -10.76 29.63
N ALA A 46 -7.30 -9.99 30.56
CA ALA A 46 -6.51 -8.82 30.21
C ALA A 46 -5.16 -9.28 29.62
N ILE A 47 -4.72 -8.61 28.56
CA ILE A 47 -3.44 -8.84 27.91
C ILE A 47 -2.70 -7.51 27.76
N ALA A 48 -1.38 -7.57 27.88
CA ALA A 48 -0.49 -6.43 27.74
C ALA A 48 0.65 -6.78 26.78
N ALA A 49 1.22 -5.79 26.11
CA ALA A 49 2.41 -5.98 25.27
C ALA A 49 3.46 -4.90 25.54
N GLU A 50 4.72 -5.29 25.49
CA GLU A 50 5.88 -4.40 25.66
C GLU A 50 6.58 -4.24 24.30
N GLY A 51 6.37 -3.10 23.64
CA GLY A 51 6.90 -2.80 22.30
C GLY A 51 5.80 -2.59 21.25
N ASP A 52 6.21 -2.28 20.00
CA ASP A 52 5.30 -2.30 18.86
C ASP A 52 4.78 -3.72 18.70
N VAL A 53 3.49 -3.91 18.93
CA VAL A 53 2.81 -5.19 18.75
C VAL A 53 3.00 -5.58 17.30
N VAL A 54 3.91 -6.53 17.07
CA VAL A 54 4.00 -7.22 15.80
C VAL A 54 2.71 -8.02 15.71
N VAL A 55 1.74 -7.48 14.96
CA VAL A 55 0.63 -8.28 14.44
C VAL A 55 1.28 -9.29 13.50
N SER A 56 1.79 -10.36 14.10
CA SER A 56 2.64 -11.34 13.46
C SER A 56 1.80 -12.14 12.49
N GLY A 57 2.15 -12.01 11.22
CA GLY A 57 1.50 -12.69 10.11
C GLY A 57 0.51 -11.79 9.41
N ALA A 58 1.01 -10.85 8.59
CA ALA A 58 0.24 -10.34 7.47
C ALA A 58 -0.09 -11.51 6.54
N THR A 59 -1.10 -12.32 6.92
CA THR A 59 -1.81 -13.14 5.98
C THR A 59 -2.31 -12.21 4.90
N GLU A 60 -2.09 -12.58 3.64
CA GLU A 60 -2.69 -11.80 2.56
C GLU A 60 -4.19 -11.64 2.86
N PRO A 61 -4.71 -10.42 2.67
CA PRO A 61 -6.13 -10.18 2.87
C PRO A 61 -6.93 -11.10 1.94
N ASP A 62 -7.99 -11.72 2.44
CA ASP A 62 -8.89 -12.54 1.61
C ASP A 62 -9.49 -11.73 0.45
N TRP A 63 -9.65 -10.42 0.66
CA TRP A 63 -10.29 -9.52 -0.28
C TRP A 63 -9.79 -8.08 -0.11
N PHE A 64 -9.85 -7.35 -1.21
CA PHE A 64 -9.39 -5.97 -1.28
C PHE A 64 -10.57 -5.03 -1.57
N TYR A 65 -10.59 -3.88 -0.91
CA TYR A 65 -11.39 -2.74 -1.36
C TYR A 65 -10.66 -2.07 -2.51
N VAL A 66 -11.20 -2.15 -3.73
CA VAL A 66 -10.55 -1.56 -4.90
C VAL A 66 -10.94 -0.09 -5.02
N VAL A 67 -9.94 0.79 -5.05
CA VAL A 67 -10.11 2.22 -5.29
C VAL A 67 -9.43 2.56 -6.61
N VAL A 68 -10.22 2.85 -7.63
CA VAL A 68 -9.69 3.18 -8.96
C VAL A 68 -9.32 4.66 -8.98
N LEU A 69 -8.05 4.97 -9.26
CA LEU A 69 -7.59 6.34 -9.49
C LEU A 69 -7.32 6.52 -10.98
N ALA A 70 -7.86 7.57 -11.59
CA ALA A 70 -7.63 7.89 -13.00
C ALA A 70 -7.64 9.41 -13.20
N GLY A 71 -7.10 9.88 -14.31
CA GLY A 71 -7.02 11.32 -14.58
C GLY A 71 -5.91 11.70 -15.54
N GLN A 72 -5.33 12.88 -15.36
CA GLN A 72 -4.06 13.34 -15.96
C GLN A 72 -3.07 13.62 -14.83
N SER A 73 -2.16 14.59 -14.96
CA SER A 73 -1.08 14.90 -13.99
C SER A 73 -1.57 15.05 -12.54
N ASN A 74 -2.65 15.81 -12.31
CA ASN A 74 -3.17 16.01 -10.95
C ASN A 74 -3.83 14.76 -10.34
N GLY A 75 -4.03 13.70 -11.12
CA GLY A 75 -4.50 12.40 -10.66
C GLY A 75 -3.38 11.41 -10.34
N MET A 76 -2.12 11.83 -10.45
CA MET A 76 -0.92 10.98 -10.32
C MET A 76 0.21 11.71 -9.56
N ALA A 77 1.36 11.06 -9.45
CA ALA A 77 2.55 11.59 -8.79
C ALA A 77 3.21 12.73 -9.59
N TYR A 78 2.69 13.96 -9.47
CA TYR A 78 3.30 15.20 -9.99
C TYR A 78 3.73 16.15 -8.86
N GLY A 79 3.60 15.76 -7.59
CA GLY A 79 4.14 16.54 -6.48
C GLY A 79 5.67 16.52 -6.50
N GLU A 80 6.29 17.68 -6.68
CA GLU A 80 7.75 17.83 -6.75
C GLU A 80 8.42 17.91 -5.37
N GLY A 81 7.64 17.84 -4.29
CA GLY A 81 8.16 17.83 -2.92
C GLY A 81 9.03 16.60 -2.65
N LEU A 82 9.95 16.72 -1.69
CA LEU A 82 10.78 15.60 -1.26
C LEU A 82 9.90 14.49 -0.65
N PRO A 83 9.95 13.25 -1.16
CA PRO A 83 9.26 12.13 -0.54
C PRO A 83 9.79 11.86 0.88
N LEU A 84 8.88 11.56 1.80
CA LEU A 84 9.16 11.29 3.21
C LEU A 84 8.78 9.86 3.61
N PRO A 85 9.49 8.83 3.10
CA PRO A 85 9.13 7.42 3.27
C PRO A 85 9.21 6.94 4.73
N ASP A 86 9.90 7.67 5.62
CA ASP A 86 9.92 7.37 7.05
C ASP A 86 8.68 7.88 7.82
N SER A 87 7.83 8.70 7.18
CA SER A 87 6.69 9.35 7.85
C SER A 87 5.40 9.34 7.00
N TYR A 88 5.04 10.48 6.40
CA TYR A 88 3.77 10.64 5.67
C TYR A 88 3.67 9.72 4.45
N ASP A 89 4.78 9.48 3.77
CA ASP A 89 4.86 8.66 2.56
C ASP A 89 5.19 7.19 2.85
N ALA A 90 5.25 6.78 4.13
CA ALA A 90 5.60 5.41 4.50
C ALA A 90 4.60 4.39 3.92
N PRO A 91 5.04 3.32 3.24
CA PRO A 91 4.11 2.29 2.77
C PRO A 91 3.44 1.58 3.97
N ASP A 92 2.14 1.26 3.86
CA ASP A 92 1.42 0.45 4.86
C ASP A 92 1.29 -0.98 4.31
N PRO A 93 1.58 -2.03 5.10
CA PRO A 93 1.47 -3.42 4.66
C PRO A 93 0.09 -3.80 4.08
N ARG A 94 -0.98 -3.11 4.51
CA ARG A 94 -2.36 -3.31 4.05
C ARG A 94 -2.73 -2.49 2.83
N ILE A 95 -1.86 -1.63 2.31
CA ILE A 95 -2.16 -0.85 1.12
C ILE A 95 -1.31 -1.38 -0.03
N LYS A 96 -2.00 -1.83 -1.09
CA LYS A 96 -1.39 -2.44 -2.26
C LYS A 96 -1.76 -1.67 -3.52
N GLN A 97 -1.07 -1.97 -4.60
CA GLN A 97 -1.37 -1.47 -5.93
C GLN A 97 -1.13 -2.57 -6.96
N LEU A 98 -1.68 -2.38 -8.16
CA LEU A 98 -1.37 -3.26 -9.27
C LEU A 98 -0.09 -2.80 -9.96
N ALA A 99 0.84 -3.73 -10.12
CA ALA A 99 2.10 -3.46 -10.77
C ALA A 99 1.92 -3.16 -12.26
N ARG A 100 2.61 -2.12 -12.74
CA ARG A 100 2.72 -1.79 -14.16
C ARG A 100 4.16 -1.70 -14.68
N ARG A 101 5.11 -1.32 -13.83
CA ARG A 101 6.54 -1.27 -14.13
C ARG A 101 7.16 -2.68 -14.09
N SER A 102 8.43 -2.79 -14.50
CA SER A 102 9.21 -4.03 -14.42
C SER A 102 9.74 -4.33 -13.01
N THR A 103 9.78 -3.33 -12.13
CA THR A 103 10.23 -3.47 -10.74
C THR A 103 9.30 -2.71 -9.79
N VAL A 104 9.18 -3.18 -8.54
CA VAL A 104 8.32 -2.59 -7.49
C VAL A 104 8.78 -1.17 -7.13
N THR A 105 10.07 -1.01 -6.96
CA THR A 105 10.75 0.28 -6.76
C THR A 105 11.89 0.39 -7.78
N PRO A 106 12.43 1.60 -8.05
CA PRO A 106 13.61 1.74 -8.91
C PRO A 106 14.79 0.91 -8.36
N GLY A 107 15.23 -0.10 -9.12
CA GLY A 107 16.29 -1.01 -8.71
C GLY A 107 15.90 -2.09 -7.69
N GLY A 108 14.61 -2.20 -7.35
CA GLY A 108 14.08 -3.20 -6.43
C GLY A 108 13.71 -4.53 -7.11
N GLU A 109 12.88 -5.30 -6.42
CA GLU A 109 12.38 -6.60 -6.91
C GLU A 109 11.61 -6.46 -8.22
N SER A 110 11.76 -7.46 -9.10
CA SER A 110 11.01 -7.52 -10.35
C SER A 110 9.53 -7.79 -10.10
N CYS A 111 8.65 -7.13 -10.85
CA CYS A 111 7.22 -7.39 -10.84
C CYS A 111 6.68 -7.53 -12.27
N THR A 112 5.59 -8.29 -12.40
CA THR A 112 4.85 -8.48 -13.64
C THR A 112 3.62 -7.57 -13.66
N TYR A 113 3.12 -7.28 -14.86
CA TYR A 113 1.89 -6.51 -15.01
C TYR A 113 0.72 -7.15 -14.24
N ASN A 114 0.04 -6.33 -13.44
CA ASN A 114 -1.05 -6.69 -12.51
C ASN A 114 -0.66 -7.51 -11.27
N ASP A 115 0.63 -7.68 -10.97
CA ASP A 115 1.01 -8.24 -9.66
C ASP A 115 0.57 -7.32 -8.53
N ILE A 116 0.17 -7.90 -7.40
CA ILE A 116 -0.20 -7.16 -6.20
C ILE A 116 1.08 -6.80 -5.46
N ILE A 117 1.42 -5.51 -5.45
CA ILE A 117 2.67 -5.01 -4.85
C ILE A 117 2.35 -3.94 -3.79
N PRO A 118 3.29 -3.62 -2.88
CA PRO A 118 3.11 -2.52 -1.94
C PRO A 118 2.82 -1.20 -2.64
N ALA A 119 1.89 -0.41 -2.08
CA ALA A 119 1.66 0.95 -2.52
C ALA A 119 2.62 1.92 -1.81
N ASP A 120 3.23 2.78 -2.59
CA ASP A 120 4.18 3.82 -2.18
C ASP A 120 3.69 5.22 -2.61
N HIS A 121 4.48 6.25 -2.34
CA HIS A 121 4.16 7.62 -2.74
C HIS A 121 4.16 7.83 -4.26
N CYS A 122 4.90 7.02 -5.01
CA CYS A 122 5.00 7.09 -6.47
C CYS A 122 4.41 5.83 -7.13
N LEU A 123 3.08 5.78 -7.15
CA LEU A 123 2.31 4.64 -7.68
C LEU A 123 2.66 4.28 -9.14
N HIS A 124 2.36 3.04 -9.52
CA HIS A 124 2.54 2.44 -10.84
C HIS A 124 1.52 2.98 -11.86
N ASP A 125 1.61 4.28 -12.14
CA ASP A 125 0.84 4.98 -13.16
C ASP A 125 1.25 4.59 -14.60
N VAL A 126 0.44 4.99 -15.59
CA VAL A 126 0.77 4.77 -17.02
C VAL A 126 2.03 5.49 -17.43
N GLN A 127 2.25 6.69 -16.87
CA GLN A 127 3.48 7.44 -17.01
C GLN A 127 4.32 7.21 -15.76
N ASP A 128 5.54 6.72 -15.95
CA ASP A 128 6.47 6.47 -14.86
C ASP A 128 7.13 7.78 -14.41
N MET A 129 6.85 8.18 -13.16
CA MET A 129 7.39 9.40 -12.54
C MET A 129 8.50 9.09 -11.54
N SER A 130 8.91 7.83 -11.41
CA SER A 130 9.86 7.40 -10.39
C SER A 130 11.31 7.80 -10.66
N THR A 131 11.62 8.16 -11.90
CA THR A 131 12.95 8.64 -12.30
C THR A 131 13.12 10.15 -12.11
N LEU A 132 12.03 10.87 -11.81
CA LEU A 132 12.04 12.33 -11.63
C LEU A 132 12.26 12.67 -10.16
N ASN A 133 13.52 12.60 -9.74
CA ASN A 133 13.90 12.77 -8.34
C ASN A 133 14.05 14.24 -7.95
N HIS A 134 13.69 14.56 -6.71
CA HIS A 134 13.99 15.86 -6.12
C HIS A 134 15.52 16.07 -6.00
N PRO A 135 16.08 17.29 -6.19
CA PRO A 135 17.53 17.53 -6.17
C PRO A 135 18.23 17.17 -4.85
N LYS A 136 17.48 17.11 -3.75
CA LYS A 136 17.98 16.75 -2.41
C LYS A 136 17.58 15.33 -1.98
N ALA A 137 17.13 14.51 -2.92
CA ALA A 137 16.65 13.18 -2.59
C ALA A 137 17.78 12.20 -2.30
N ASP A 138 17.59 11.38 -1.28
CA ASP A 138 18.44 10.26 -0.94
C ASP A 138 17.80 8.95 -1.41
N LEU A 139 18.27 8.42 -2.54
CA LEU A 139 17.75 7.19 -3.13
C LEU A 139 17.97 5.96 -2.24
N SER A 140 18.99 5.98 -1.37
CA SER A 140 19.24 4.88 -0.43
C SER A 140 18.12 4.73 0.60
N LYS A 141 17.36 5.80 0.83
CA LYS A 141 16.21 5.84 1.74
C LYS A 141 14.87 5.64 1.03
N GLY A 142 14.87 5.34 -0.27
CA GLY A 142 13.65 5.20 -1.06
C GLY A 142 12.98 6.53 -1.43
N GLN A 143 13.70 7.66 -1.37
CA GLN A 143 13.17 8.98 -1.76
C GLN A 143 13.18 9.19 -3.28
N TYR A 144 12.68 8.23 -4.06
CA TYR A 144 12.66 8.35 -5.51
C TYR A 144 11.39 9.03 -6.03
N GLY A 145 11.49 9.63 -7.21
CA GLY A 145 10.36 10.14 -7.96
C GLY A 145 9.62 11.32 -7.33
N CYS A 146 8.43 11.55 -7.89
CA CYS A 146 7.47 12.53 -7.41
C CYS A 146 6.48 11.89 -6.42
N VAL A 147 5.71 12.73 -5.72
CA VAL A 147 4.71 12.31 -4.72
C VAL A 147 3.30 12.41 -5.31
N GLY A 148 2.51 11.35 -5.12
CA GLY A 148 1.10 11.25 -5.48
C GLY A 148 0.16 11.10 -4.27
N GLN A 149 -1.09 11.50 -4.44
CA GLN A 149 -2.09 11.45 -3.38
C GLN A 149 -2.69 10.06 -3.14
N GLY A 150 -2.45 9.08 -4.02
CA GLY A 150 -3.14 7.80 -3.97
C GLY A 150 -2.89 7.00 -2.70
N LEU A 151 -1.64 6.93 -2.24
CA LEU A 151 -1.27 6.33 -0.96
C LEU A 151 -1.96 7.05 0.21
N HIS A 152 -1.99 8.38 0.20
CA HIS A 152 -2.59 9.19 1.26
C HIS A 152 -4.10 9.01 1.35
N ILE A 153 -4.79 8.87 0.22
CA ILE A 153 -6.22 8.55 0.18
C ILE A 153 -6.44 7.18 0.81
N ALA A 154 -5.68 6.17 0.39
CA ALA A 154 -5.82 4.81 0.93
C ALA A 154 -5.56 4.76 2.44
N LYS A 155 -4.53 5.44 2.95
CA LYS A 155 -4.24 5.57 4.38
C LYS A 155 -5.40 6.19 5.16
N LYS A 156 -6.04 7.22 4.61
CA LYS A 156 -7.20 7.88 5.24
C LYS A 156 -8.46 7.01 5.21
N LEU A 157 -8.60 6.14 4.22
CA LEU A 157 -9.72 5.19 4.13
C LEU A 157 -9.56 3.99 5.08
N LEU A 158 -8.32 3.60 5.38
CA LEU A 158 -7.98 2.40 6.14
C LEU A 158 -8.68 2.27 7.51
N PRO A 159 -8.87 3.35 8.31
CA PRO A 159 -9.64 3.27 9.57
C PRO A 159 -11.14 2.98 9.40
N TYR A 160 -11.72 3.27 8.23
CA TYR A 160 -13.13 3.05 7.94
C TYR A 160 -13.42 1.65 7.39
N ILE A 161 -12.36 1.00 6.90
CA ILE A 161 -12.41 -0.38 6.44
C ILE A 161 -12.37 -1.27 7.69
N ARG A 162 -13.50 -1.93 7.98
CA ARG A 162 -13.65 -2.75 9.20
C ARG A 162 -12.56 -3.83 9.21
N ILE A 163 -11.94 -4.08 10.36
CA ILE A 163 -11.32 -5.38 10.63
C ILE A 163 -12.43 -6.23 11.24
N THR A 164 -12.82 -7.33 10.62
CA THR A 164 -13.82 -8.24 11.19
C THR A 164 -13.30 -8.76 12.53
N ARG A 165 -13.97 -8.35 13.62
CA ARG A 165 -13.61 -8.72 15.00
C ARG A 165 -13.63 -10.24 15.13
N GLY A 166 -12.47 -10.86 15.30
CA GLY A 166 -12.34 -12.30 15.55
C GLY A 166 -11.66 -13.08 14.44
N SER A 167 -11.23 -12.42 13.38
CA SER A 167 -10.56 -13.10 12.28
C SER A 167 -9.42 -12.24 11.75
N CYS A 168 -8.26 -12.88 11.53
CA CYS A 168 -7.04 -12.31 10.99
C CYS A 168 -7.19 -11.95 9.49
N TRP A 169 -8.32 -11.35 9.12
CA TRP A 169 -8.62 -10.96 7.75
C TRP A 169 -8.23 -9.50 7.59
N TYR A 170 -7.09 -9.31 6.93
CA TYR A 170 -6.63 -8.00 6.50
C TYR A 170 -7.59 -7.49 5.43
N HIS A 171 -7.81 -6.18 5.42
CA HIS A 171 -8.60 -5.52 4.40
C HIS A 171 -7.69 -4.51 3.76
N ALA A 172 -7.49 -4.62 2.46
CA ALA A 172 -6.45 -3.87 1.78
C ALA A 172 -7.01 -3.08 0.61
N VAL A 173 -6.41 -1.92 0.34
CA VAL A 173 -6.82 -1.07 -0.77
C VAL A 173 -5.94 -1.39 -1.96
N VAL A 174 -6.53 -1.70 -3.12
CA VAL A 174 -5.79 -1.78 -4.39
C VAL A 174 -6.09 -0.52 -5.19
N VAL A 175 -5.03 0.23 -5.49
CA VAL A 175 -5.11 1.36 -6.42
C VAL A 175 -4.88 0.87 -7.84
N VAL A 176 -5.91 0.99 -8.69
CA VAL A 176 -5.86 0.62 -10.11
C VAL A 176 -6.02 1.87 -10.95
N ARG A 177 -5.16 2.09 -11.95
CA ARG A 177 -5.41 3.10 -12.98
C ARG A 177 -5.54 2.51 -14.36
N HIS A 178 -6.63 2.90 -15.01
CA HIS A 178 -6.81 2.78 -16.45
C HIS A 178 -6.74 4.19 -17.07
N SER A 179 -5.90 4.38 -18.09
CA SER A 179 -5.90 5.62 -18.88
C SER A 179 -6.53 5.35 -20.24
N PRO A 180 -7.73 5.88 -20.54
CA PRO A 180 -8.26 5.89 -21.89
C PRO A 180 -7.68 7.09 -22.65
N ARG A 181 -6.38 7.05 -22.96
CA ARG A 181 -5.78 7.95 -23.96
C ARG A 181 -4.58 7.30 -24.63
N ALA A 182 -4.86 6.21 -25.34
CA ALA A 182 -4.05 5.86 -26.49
C ALA A 182 -4.11 7.03 -27.49
N ARG A 183 -2.94 7.65 -27.72
CA ARG A 183 -2.55 8.40 -28.92
C ARG A 183 -3.70 9.02 -29.74
N ARG A 184 -4.02 10.30 -29.49
CA ARG A 184 -4.32 11.18 -30.65
C ARG A 184 -2.97 11.58 -31.22
N GLY A 185 -2.69 11.10 -32.43
CA GLY A 185 -1.39 11.16 -33.07
C GLY A 185 -0.78 12.56 -33.05
N HIS A 186 0.42 12.66 -32.47
CA HIS A 186 1.39 13.63 -32.96
C HIS A 186 1.87 13.12 -34.31
N SER A 187 1.18 13.57 -35.36
CA SER A 187 1.76 13.67 -36.69
C SER A 187 2.97 14.61 -36.56
N VAL A 188 4.17 14.03 -36.43
CA VAL A 188 5.40 14.74 -36.73
C VAL A 188 5.29 15.16 -38.20
N ARG A 189 4.98 16.43 -38.42
CA ARG A 189 5.05 17.04 -39.74
C ARG A 189 6.53 17.15 -40.07
N THR A 190 7.09 16.13 -40.71
CA THR A 190 8.41 16.23 -41.33
C THR A 190 8.36 17.38 -42.32
N ARG A 191 9.09 18.47 -42.04
CA ARG A 191 9.34 19.55 -42.99
C ARG A 191 9.82 18.90 -44.29
N GLY A 192 9.06 19.08 -45.37
CA GLY A 192 9.46 18.62 -46.70
C GLY A 192 10.81 19.22 -47.06
N GLN A 193 11.78 18.36 -47.36
CA GLN A 193 12.92 18.74 -48.18
C GLN A 193 12.40 18.99 -49.61
N PRO A 194 12.83 20.06 -50.30
CA PRO A 194 12.51 20.24 -51.70
C PRO A 194 13.29 19.19 -52.51
N GLY A 195 12.55 18.22 -53.06
CA GLY A 195 13.10 17.23 -53.99
C GLY A 195 13.50 17.92 -55.29
N PHE A 196 14.79 17.81 -55.63
CA PHE A 196 15.34 18.09 -56.95
C PHE A 196 14.59 17.28 -58.01
N GLY A 197 13.93 17.96 -58.94
CA GLY A 197 13.36 17.34 -60.14
C GLY A 197 14.46 17.06 -61.16
N ALA A 198 14.76 15.78 -61.36
CA ALA A 198 15.47 15.27 -62.53
C ALA A 198 14.68 14.07 -63.07
N LEU A 199 14.82 13.81 -64.38
CA LEU A 199 14.12 12.85 -65.26
C LEU A 199 12.95 13.52 -66.02
N GLY A 200 12.97 13.75 -67.33
CA GLY A 200 13.76 13.15 -68.42
C GLY A 200 13.06 11.93 -68.99
N GLY A 201 12.41 12.07 -70.16
CA GLY A 201 11.97 10.96 -71.02
C GLY A 201 10.51 11.07 -71.50
N GLY A 202 10.33 11.36 -72.80
CA GLY A 202 9.04 11.38 -73.51
C GLY A 202 9.05 12.38 -74.66
#